data_AF-A0AA35X2I7-F1
#
_entry.id   AF-A0AA35X2I7-F1
#
_cell.length_a   1.000
_cell.length_b   1.000
_cell.length_c   1.000
_cell.angle_alpha   90.00
_cell.angle_beta   90.00
_cell.angle_gamma   90.00
#
_symmetry.space_group_name_H-M   'P 1'
#
loop_
_entity.id
_entity.type
_entity.pdbx_description
1 polymer ?
#
loop_
_entity_poly.entity_id
_entity_poly.type
_entity_poly.pdbx_seq_one_letter_code
_entity_poly.pdbx_strand_id
1 'polypeptide(L)'
;HQFGKVYCHPVYPEKCRASGEAIKVATRGQTVAVSVEALDRKAEACFKPVDSLTRCELVASDGSSRVRGTVKRRNQNIYDISYHPLVAGEHQLHILIEEHPILNSPFTVTVLPNFTAPANTIGDLKGPWGIAVREGGEVVVAERTSHCISIISGNGEKKSFGTFGSGPRQFDRPEG
;
A
#
# COMPACT_ATOMS: atom_id res chain seq x y z
N HIS A 1 19.18 6.94 50.65
CA HIS A 1 19.91 6.32 49.51
C HIS A 1 19.02 5.29 48.84
N GLN A 2 18.37 5.67 47.74
CA GLN A 2 17.48 4.80 46.99
C GLN A 2 18.34 4.10 45.92
N PHE A 3 18.70 2.84 46.16
CA PHE A 3 19.48 2.06 45.21
C PHE A 3 18.65 1.86 43.94
N GLY A 4 19.19 2.34 42.81
CA GLY A 4 18.62 2.14 41.50
C GLY A 4 18.48 0.65 41.20
N LYS A 5 17.27 0.21 40.89
CA LYS A 5 17.05 -1.13 40.35
C LYS A 5 17.73 -1.19 38.97
N VAL A 6 18.83 -1.92 38.88
CA VAL A 6 19.40 -2.30 37.58
C VAL A 6 18.49 -3.37 36.99
N TYR A 7 17.54 -2.93 36.17
CA TYR A 7 16.77 -3.84 35.34
C TYR A 7 17.71 -4.31 34.21
N CYS A 8 18.22 -5.54 34.30
CA CYS A 8 18.79 -6.20 33.13
C CYS A 8 17.65 -6.44 32.14
N HIS A 9 17.43 -5.49 31.23
CA HIS A 9 16.42 -5.61 30.17
C HIS A 9 16.88 -6.73 29.23
N PRO A 10 16.10 -7.82 29.10
CA PRO A 10 16.48 -8.96 28.28
C PRO A 10 16.36 -8.68 26.79
N VAL A 11 15.60 -7.65 26.40
CA VAL A 11 15.45 -7.19 25.03
C VAL A 11 16.32 -5.96 24.79
N TYR A 12 16.96 -5.88 23.64
CA TYR A 12 17.71 -4.72 23.17
C TYR A 12 17.04 -4.19 21.91
N PRO A 13 16.21 -3.12 22.01
CA PRO A 13 15.44 -2.58 20.90
C PRO A 13 16.30 -2.32 19.65
N GLU A 14 17.49 -1.74 19.81
CA GLU A 14 18.44 -1.47 18.72
C GLU A 14 18.99 -2.72 18.01
N LYS A 15 18.82 -3.90 18.60
CA LYS A 15 19.14 -5.20 17.96
C LYS A 15 17.91 -5.86 17.35
N CYS A 16 16.70 -5.55 17.83
CA CYS A 16 15.46 -6.09 17.29
C CYS A 16 15.26 -5.69 15.83
N ARG A 17 14.70 -6.59 15.03
CA ARG A 17 14.58 -6.43 13.57
C ARG A 17 13.13 -6.54 13.13
N ALA A 18 12.68 -5.62 12.28
CA ALA A 18 11.41 -5.75 11.57
C ALA A 18 11.64 -6.32 10.16
N SER A 19 10.69 -7.13 9.69
CA SER A 19 10.71 -7.79 8.40
C SER A 19 9.30 -7.94 7.84
N GLY A 20 9.19 -7.96 6.51
CA GLY A 20 7.93 -8.01 5.78
C GLY A 20 7.82 -6.86 4.78
N GLU A 21 7.03 -7.04 3.72
CA GLU A 21 6.85 -6.03 2.67
C GLU A 21 6.16 -4.76 3.19
N ALA A 22 5.27 -4.94 4.17
CA ALA A 22 4.53 -3.88 4.83
C ALA A 22 5.44 -2.77 5.38
N ILE A 23 6.67 -3.06 5.83
CA ILE A 23 7.62 -2.02 6.32
C ILE A 23 8.05 -1.01 5.25
N LYS A 24 7.74 -1.26 3.97
CA LYS A 24 8.07 -0.38 2.84
C LYS A 24 6.84 0.03 2.05
N VAL A 25 5.90 -0.87 1.83
CA VAL A 25 4.72 -0.62 0.98
C VAL A 25 3.47 -1.19 1.63
N ALA A 26 2.39 -0.42 1.63
CA ALA A 26 1.08 -0.87 2.06
C ALA A 26 -0.01 -0.30 1.14
N THR A 27 -1.23 -0.84 1.23
CA THR A 27 -2.37 -0.35 0.44
C THR A 27 -3.39 0.30 1.36
N ARG A 28 -3.85 1.50 1.00
CA ARG A 28 -4.86 2.26 1.76
C ARG A 28 -6.09 1.41 2.05
N GLY A 29 -6.53 1.35 3.29
CA GLY A 29 -7.72 0.60 3.69
C GLY A 29 -7.55 -0.92 3.72
N GLN A 30 -6.32 -1.45 3.55
CA GLN A 30 -6.01 -2.86 3.78
C GLN A 30 -5.20 -3.02 5.07
N THR A 31 -5.65 -3.91 5.95
CA THR A 31 -4.87 -4.26 7.15
C THR A 31 -3.70 -5.14 6.74
N VAL A 32 -2.49 -4.71 7.05
CA VAL A 32 -1.25 -5.43 6.75
C VAL A 32 -0.50 -5.72 8.05
N ALA A 33 0.41 -6.69 8.01
CA ALA A 33 1.21 -7.10 9.16
C ALA A 33 2.71 -7.13 8.84
N VAL A 34 3.51 -6.80 9.84
CA VAL A 34 4.97 -6.84 9.85
C VAL A 34 5.41 -7.81 10.95
N SER A 35 6.45 -8.59 10.69
CA SER A 35 7.04 -9.46 11.69
C SER A 35 8.25 -8.80 12.35
N VAL A 36 8.19 -8.65 13.67
CA VAL A 36 9.27 -8.11 14.50
C VAL A 36 9.88 -9.22 15.32
N GLU A 37 11.21 -9.35 15.24
CA GLU A 37 12.00 -10.26 16.04
C GLU A 37 12.62 -9.52 17.22
N ALA A 38 12.24 -9.93 18.44
CA ALA A 38 12.79 -9.41 19.68
C ALA A 38 14.11 -10.11 20.02
N LEU A 39 15.18 -9.33 20.07
CA LEU A 39 16.54 -9.82 20.26
C LEU A 39 17.18 -9.21 21.51
N ASP A 40 18.11 -9.94 22.12
CA ASP A 40 18.89 -9.47 23.25
C ASP A 40 20.16 -8.71 22.81
N ARG A 41 21.02 -8.34 23.77
CA ARG A 41 22.28 -7.62 23.49
C ARG A 41 23.25 -8.40 22.58
N LYS A 42 23.16 -9.72 22.55
CA LYS A 42 23.99 -10.63 21.73
C LYS A 42 23.34 -10.93 20.38
N ALA A 43 22.19 -10.31 20.08
CA ALA A 43 21.34 -10.62 18.93
C ALA A 43 20.77 -12.05 18.96
N GLU A 44 20.55 -12.60 20.16
CA GLU A 44 19.89 -13.89 20.38
C GLU A 44 18.41 -13.69 20.68
N ALA A 45 17.60 -14.73 20.42
CA ALA A 45 16.15 -14.69 20.63
C ALA A 45 15.80 -14.39 22.10
N CYS A 46 15.01 -13.33 22.32
CA CYS A 46 14.54 -13.01 23.66
C CYS A 46 13.39 -13.95 24.07
N PHE A 47 13.51 -14.56 25.25
CA PHE A 47 12.48 -15.48 25.78
C PHE A 47 11.39 -14.76 26.58
N LYS A 48 11.64 -13.52 27.03
CA LYS A 48 10.62 -12.75 27.76
C LYS A 48 9.63 -12.12 26.78
N PRO A 49 8.32 -12.20 27.07
CA PRO A 49 7.30 -11.53 26.26
C PRO A 49 7.49 -10.02 26.29
N VAL A 50 7.44 -9.38 25.12
CA VAL A 50 7.54 -7.91 24.94
C VAL A 50 6.29 -7.31 24.29
N ASP A 51 5.22 -8.08 24.11
CA ASP A 51 3.98 -7.66 23.44
C ASP A 51 3.31 -6.46 24.13
N SER A 52 3.22 -6.46 25.45
CA SER A 52 2.68 -5.33 26.23
C SER A 52 3.60 -4.10 26.26
N LEU A 53 4.87 -4.28 25.90
CA LEU A 53 5.91 -3.25 25.89
C LEU A 53 6.14 -2.68 24.48
N THR A 54 5.58 -3.33 23.46
CA THR A 54 5.77 -2.95 22.07
C THR A 54 4.67 -1.98 21.66
N ARG A 55 5.08 -0.83 21.12
CA ARG A 55 4.20 0.20 20.60
C ARG A 55 4.45 0.36 19.11
N CYS A 56 3.37 0.40 18.33
CA CYS A 56 3.42 0.65 16.91
C CYS A 56 2.53 1.83 16.55
N GLU A 57 3.09 2.81 15.84
CA GLU A 57 2.35 3.95 15.32
C GLU A 57 2.75 4.25 13.88
N LEU A 58 1.77 4.31 13.00
CA LEU A 58 1.93 4.78 11.64
C LEU A 58 1.48 6.23 11.56
N VAL A 59 2.36 7.13 11.13
CA VAL A 59 2.08 8.56 11.03
C VAL A 59 2.29 9.00 9.59
N ALA A 60 1.30 9.66 8.98
CA ALA A 60 1.47 10.24 7.65
C ALA A 60 2.50 11.38 7.69
N SER A 61 3.39 11.47 6.69
CA SER A 61 4.46 12.47 6.65
C SER A 61 3.91 13.92 6.59
N ASP A 62 2.68 14.09 6.12
CA ASP A 62 1.94 15.37 6.08
C ASP A 62 1.18 15.68 7.39
N GLY A 63 1.21 14.77 8.38
CA GLY A 63 0.48 14.89 9.64
C GLY A 63 -1.04 14.66 9.54
N SER A 64 -1.57 14.30 8.36
CA SER A 64 -3.00 14.14 8.13
C SER A 64 -3.62 12.94 8.84
N SER A 65 -2.81 11.93 9.17
CA SER A 65 -3.28 10.68 9.76
C SER A 65 -2.26 10.11 10.76
N ARG A 66 -2.80 9.52 11.83
CA ARG A 66 -2.04 8.74 12.81
C ARG A 66 -2.84 7.50 13.19
N VAL A 67 -2.27 6.32 12.95
CA VAL A 67 -2.91 5.03 13.21
C VAL A 67 -2.07 4.26 14.20
N ARG A 68 -2.69 3.79 15.28
CA ARG A 68 -2.04 2.88 16.23
C ARG A 68 -2.17 1.45 15.72
N GLY A 69 -1.04 0.76 15.62
CA GLY A 69 -0.99 -0.66 15.27
C GLY A 69 -1.36 -1.56 16.45
N THR A 70 -1.67 -2.81 16.14
CA THR A 70 -1.87 -3.87 17.14
C THR A 70 -0.66 -4.81 17.12
N VAL A 71 -0.31 -5.34 18.29
CA VAL A 71 0.81 -6.27 18.44
C VAL A 71 0.27 -7.60 18.93
N LYS A 72 0.62 -8.69 18.25
CA LYS A 72 0.26 -10.05 18.62
C LYS A 72 1.50 -10.92 18.63
N ARG A 73 1.75 -11.61 19.75
CA ARG A 73 2.84 -12.58 19.82
C ARG A 73 2.56 -13.76 18.88
N ARG A 74 3.47 -14.04 17.96
CA ARG A 74 3.39 -15.18 17.03
C ARG A 74 4.07 -16.42 17.61
N ASN A 75 5.29 -16.24 18.15
CA ASN A 75 6.03 -17.30 18.83
C ASN A 75 6.88 -16.73 19.97
N GLN A 76 7.91 -17.44 20.44
CA GLN A 76 8.71 -17.04 21.59
C GLN A 76 9.31 -15.62 21.46
N ASN A 77 9.87 -15.26 20.31
CA ASN A 77 10.56 -13.99 20.07
C ASN A 77 10.01 -13.19 18.86
N ILE A 78 9.06 -13.74 18.10
CA ILE A 78 8.47 -13.08 16.93
C ILE A 78 7.07 -12.56 17.24
N TYR A 79 6.84 -11.31 16.86
CA TYR A 79 5.60 -10.56 17.07
C TYR A 79 5.07 -10.05 15.73
N ASP A 80 3.78 -10.22 15.52
CA ASP A 80 3.04 -9.65 14.41
C ASP A 80 2.51 -8.28 14.79
N ILE A 81 3.00 -7.27 14.08
CA ILE A 81 2.56 -5.90 14.22
C ILE A 81 1.66 -5.58 13.02
N SER A 82 0.38 -5.37 13.29
CA SER A 82 -0.61 -5.05 12.27
C SER A 82 -1.02 -3.60 12.32
N TYR A 83 -1.22 -2.97 11.16
CA TYR A 83 -1.77 -1.62 11.07
C TYR A 83 -2.67 -1.48 9.84
N HIS A 84 -3.51 -0.45 9.86
CA HIS A 84 -4.53 -0.20 8.84
C HIS A 84 -4.41 1.25 8.34
N PRO A 85 -3.70 1.51 7.24
CA PRO A 85 -3.46 2.86 6.76
C PRO A 85 -4.73 3.47 6.17
N LEU A 86 -5.07 4.70 6.57
CA LEU A 86 -6.32 5.38 6.16
C LEU A 86 -6.13 6.31 4.96
N VAL A 87 -4.94 6.85 4.78
CA VAL A 87 -4.59 7.79 3.71
C VAL A 87 -3.48 7.21 2.84
N ALA A 88 -3.50 7.54 1.55
CA ALA A 88 -2.40 7.20 0.65
C ALA A 88 -1.30 8.26 0.75
N GLY A 89 -0.07 7.90 0.40
CA GLY A 89 1.10 8.77 0.49
C GLY A 89 2.19 8.20 1.39
N GLU A 90 3.20 9.02 1.66
CA GLU A 90 4.33 8.64 2.50
C GLU A 90 3.97 8.67 3.99
N HIS A 91 4.38 7.63 4.71
CA HIS A 91 4.18 7.50 6.14
C HIS A 91 5.48 7.08 6.85
N GLN A 92 5.55 7.38 8.13
CA GLN A 92 6.59 6.93 9.05
C GLN A 92 6.00 5.92 10.03
N LEU A 93 6.50 4.68 9.98
CA LEU A 93 6.13 3.59 10.87
C LEU A 93 7.10 3.52 12.04
N HIS A 94 6.63 3.95 13.21
CA HIS A 94 7.35 3.87 14.47
C HIS A 94 7.05 2.54 15.14
N ILE A 95 8.10 1.76 15.42
CA ILE A 95 8.02 0.52 16.20
C ILE A 95 8.97 0.70 17.37
N LEU A 96 8.41 0.76 18.57
CA LEU A 96 9.14 0.93 19.81
C LEU A 96 8.94 -0.28 20.71
N ILE A 97 9.98 -0.64 21.47
CA ILE A 97 9.92 -1.61 22.56
C ILE A 97 10.40 -0.87 23.81
N GLU A 98 9.58 -0.84 24.86
CA GLU A 98 9.86 -0.07 26.09
C GLU A 98 10.14 1.42 25.81
N GLU A 99 9.35 2.04 24.91
CA GLU A 99 9.52 3.43 24.44
C GLU A 99 10.84 3.74 23.70
N HIS A 100 11.64 2.72 23.37
CA HIS A 100 12.85 2.87 22.56
C HIS A 100 12.64 2.33 21.14
N PRO A 101 13.07 3.05 20.09
CA PRO A 101 12.91 2.60 18.71
C PRO A 101 13.73 1.33 18.45
N ILE A 102 13.17 0.41 17.65
CA ILE A 102 13.95 -0.73 17.15
C ILE A 102 14.91 -0.33 16.04
N LEU A 103 15.79 -1.26 15.63
CA LEU A 103 16.70 -1.02 14.52
C LEU A 103 15.95 -0.56 13.25
N ASN A 104 16.41 0.56 12.68
CA ASN A 104 15.85 1.22 11.49
C ASN A 104 14.44 1.81 11.66
N SER A 105 13.92 1.89 12.89
CA SER A 105 12.71 2.67 13.15
C SER A 105 13.06 4.16 13.33
N PRO A 106 12.27 5.10 12.77
CA PRO A 106 11.05 4.88 11.97
C PRO A 106 11.35 4.37 10.55
N PHE A 107 10.43 3.55 10.02
CA PHE A 107 10.48 3.05 8.65
C PHE A 107 9.62 3.93 7.74
N THR A 108 10.16 4.33 6.58
CA THR A 108 9.37 4.99 5.54
C THR A 108 8.49 3.97 4.81
N VAL A 109 7.17 4.11 4.95
CA VAL A 109 6.15 3.26 4.30
C VAL A 109 5.41 4.08 3.25
N THR A 110 5.45 3.64 1.99
CA THR A 110 4.65 4.19 0.91
C THR A 110 3.28 3.52 0.91
N VAL A 111 2.23 4.25 1.26
CA VAL A 111 0.85 3.76 1.19
C VAL A 111 0.28 4.08 -0.19
N LEU A 112 0.04 3.04 -0.98
CA LEU A 112 -0.59 3.16 -2.28
C LEU A 112 -2.11 3.33 -2.15
N PRO A 113 -2.75 4.09 -3.04
CA PRO A 113 -4.21 4.09 -3.16
C PRO A 113 -4.72 2.68 -3.47
N ASN A 114 -5.91 2.37 -2.96
CA ASN A 114 -6.54 1.08 -3.21
C ASN A 114 -7.39 1.12 -4.46
N PHE A 115 -6.95 0.42 -5.51
CA PHE A 115 -7.66 0.27 -6.77
C PHE A 115 -8.36 -1.09 -6.87
N THR A 116 -9.12 -1.49 -5.82
CA THR A 116 -9.88 -2.76 -5.84
C THR A 116 -11.14 -2.70 -6.70
N ALA A 117 -11.53 -1.52 -7.16
CA ALA A 117 -12.60 -1.34 -8.14
C ALA A 117 -12.12 -0.40 -9.24
N PRO A 118 -12.53 -0.63 -10.50
CA PRO A 118 -12.33 0.36 -11.55
C PRO A 118 -12.97 1.67 -11.08
N ALA A 119 -12.20 2.76 -11.12
CA ALA A 119 -12.71 4.07 -10.74
C ALA A 119 -13.92 4.47 -11.61
N ASN A 120 -13.90 4.04 -12.88
CA ASN A 120 -15.00 4.19 -13.83
C ASN A 120 -15.09 2.92 -14.69
N THR A 121 -16.32 2.44 -14.92
CA THR A 121 -16.61 1.38 -15.89
C THR A 121 -17.19 2.01 -17.15
N ILE A 122 -16.59 1.72 -18.31
CA ILE A 122 -17.05 2.25 -19.60
C ILE A 122 -17.97 1.22 -20.23
N GLY A 123 -19.27 1.52 -20.24
CA GLY A 123 -20.29 0.67 -20.86
C GLY A 123 -20.33 0.81 -22.39
N ASP A 124 -21.13 -0.06 -23.02
CA ASP A 124 -21.54 0.05 -24.42
C ASP A 124 -20.43 0.03 -25.48
N LEU A 125 -19.25 -0.54 -25.18
CA LEU A 125 -18.23 -0.83 -26.18
C LEU A 125 -18.60 -2.11 -26.97
N LYS A 126 -18.57 -2.03 -28.30
CA LYS A 126 -18.98 -3.11 -29.21
C LYS A 126 -17.77 -3.69 -29.95
N GLY A 127 -17.28 -4.81 -29.43
CA GLY A 127 -16.09 -5.50 -29.93
C GLY A 127 -14.85 -4.61 -29.88
N PRO A 128 -14.47 -4.07 -28.71
CA PRO A 128 -13.23 -3.31 -28.58
C PRO A 128 -12.04 -4.19 -28.98
N TRP A 129 -11.09 -3.63 -29.73
CA TRP A 129 -9.93 -4.36 -30.22
C TRP A 129 -8.62 -3.65 -29.86
N GLY A 130 -8.50 -2.39 -30.28
CA GLY A 130 -7.35 -1.53 -29.99
C GLY A 130 -7.64 -0.50 -28.92
N ILE A 131 -6.65 -0.17 -28.09
CA ILE A 131 -6.72 0.87 -27.07
C ILE A 131 -5.44 1.71 -27.05
N ALA A 132 -5.61 3.03 -26.94
CA ALA A 132 -4.52 3.99 -26.76
C ALA A 132 -4.93 5.09 -25.78
N VAL A 133 -3.95 5.71 -25.12
CA VAL A 133 -4.18 6.85 -24.22
C VAL A 133 -3.50 8.08 -24.80
N ARG A 134 -4.25 9.17 -24.94
CA ARG A 134 -3.73 10.48 -25.41
C ARG A 134 -3.06 11.22 -24.24
N GLU A 135 -2.20 12.19 -24.55
CA GLU A 135 -1.51 13.02 -23.53
C GLU A 135 -2.47 13.75 -22.57
N GLY A 136 -3.71 14.01 -22.98
CA GLY A 136 -4.76 14.59 -22.12
C GLY A 136 -5.49 13.60 -21.20
N GLY A 137 -5.08 12.33 -21.17
CA GLY A 137 -5.73 11.27 -20.38
C GLY A 137 -7.02 10.71 -21.00
N GLU A 138 -7.37 11.13 -22.22
CA GLU A 138 -8.47 10.53 -22.98
C GLU A 138 -8.06 9.15 -23.52
N VAL A 139 -8.97 8.20 -23.45
CA VAL A 139 -8.78 6.84 -23.95
C VAL A 139 -9.42 6.72 -25.32
N VAL A 140 -8.66 6.27 -26.32
CA VAL A 140 -9.13 6.00 -27.67
C VAL A 140 -9.27 4.49 -27.84
N VAL A 141 -10.44 4.04 -28.28
CA VAL A 141 -10.77 2.63 -28.45
C VAL A 141 -11.24 2.38 -29.88
N ALA A 142 -10.68 1.38 -30.54
CA ALA A 142 -11.19 0.87 -31.80
C ALA A 142 -12.31 -0.15 -31.54
N GLU A 143 -13.55 0.18 -31.92
CA GLU A 143 -14.71 -0.71 -31.78
C GLU A 143 -14.94 -1.46 -33.09
N ARG A 144 -14.34 -2.64 -33.18
CA ARG A 144 -14.28 -3.47 -34.39
C ARG A 144 -15.67 -3.85 -34.90
N THR A 145 -16.60 -4.18 -34.00
CA THR A 145 -17.97 -4.59 -34.37
C THR A 145 -18.83 -3.40 -34.79
N SER A 146 -18.56 -2.21 -34.27
CA SER A 146 -19.31 -1.00 -34.60
C SER A 146 -18.69 -0.16 -35.71
N HIS A 147 -17.55 -0.57 -36.26
CA HIS A 147 -16.90 0.14 -37.36
C HIS A 147 -16.62 1.61 -37.00
N CYS A 148 -16.26 1.86 -35.74
CA CYS A 148 -16.04 3.21 -35.23
C CYS A 148 -14.86 3.27 -34.27
N ILE A 149 -14.39 4.48 -34.05
CA ILE A 149 -13.42 4.83 -33.01
C ILE A 149 -14.16 5.60 -31.93
N SER A 150 -13.92 5.24 -30.68
CA SER A 150 -14.47 5.91 -29.52
C SER A 150 -13.40 6.62 -28.73
N ILE A 151 -13.67 7.87 -28.36
CA ILE A 151 -12.85 8.66 -27.45
C ILE A 151 -13.62 8.75 -26.14
N ILE A 152 -12.97 8.36 -25.06
CA ILE A 152 -13.52 8.36 -23.71
C ILE A 152 -12.72 9.37 -22.88
N SER A 153 -13.41 10.37 -22.33
CA SER A 153 -12.80 11.36 -21.44
C SER A 153 -12.57 10.79 -20.03
N GLY A 154 -11.75 11.48 -19.23
CA GLY A 154 -11.45 11.06 -17.86
C GLY A 154 -12.66 10.97 -16.92
N ASN A 155 -13.77 11.64 -17.24
CA ASN A 155 -15.04 11.54 -16.52
C ASN A 155 -15.95 10.38 -17.02
N GLY A 156 -15.50 9.61 -18.01
CA GLY A 156 -16.23 8.45 -18.54
C GLY A 156 -17.20 8.76 -19.69
N GLU A 157 -17.31 10.00 -20.17
CA GLU A 157 -18.14 10.30 -21.34
C GLU A 157 -17.53 9.69 -22.62
N LYS A 158 -18.36 8.99 -23.39
CA LYS A 158 -17.98 8.34 -24.65
C LYS A 158 -18.47 9.17 -25.84
N LYS A 159 -17.57 9.46 -26.78
CA LYS A 159 -17.89 10.02 -28.10
C LYS A 159 -17.37 9.08 -29.18
N SER A 160 -18.24 8.64 -30.06
CA SER A 160 -17.89 7.73 -31.16
C SER A 160 -17.97 8.44 -32.51
N PHE A 161 -17.06 8.11 -33.40
CA PHE A 161 -17.12 8.52 -34.80
C PHE A 161 -16.71 7.37 -35.70
N GLY A 162 -17.34 7.27 -36.87
CA GLY A 162 -17.13 6.15 -37.77
C GLY A 162 -18.41 5.39 -38.09
N THR A 163 -18.48 4.89 -39.31
CA THR A 163 -19.48 3.92 -39.77
C THR A 163 -18.79 2.92 -40.68
N PHE A 164 -19.45 1.80 -40.98
CA PHE A 164 -18.94 0.86 -41.98
C PHE A 164 -18.69 1.53 -43.33
N GLY A 165 -17.54 1.23 -43.95
CA GLY A 165 -17.20 1.62 -45.32
C GLY A 165 -15.73 1.98 -45.50
N SER A 166 -15.39 2.50 -46.68
CA SER A 166 -14.01 2.81 -47.10
C SER A 166 -13.78 4.31 -47.38
N GLY A 167 -14.82 5.14 -47.22
CA GLY A 167 -14.74 6.58 -47.42
C GLY A 167 -14.16 7.35 -46.22
N PRO A 168 -14.00 8.67 -46.33
CA PRO A 168 -13.54 9.51 -45.22
C PRO A 168 -14.41 9.36 -43.97
N ARG A 169 -13.78 9.08 -42.82
CA ARG A 169 -14.45 8.79 -41.54
C ARG A 169 -15.33 7.52 -41.56
N GLN A 170 -15.09 6.60 -42.48
CA GLN A 170 -15.63 5.26 -42.45
C GLN A 170 -14.53 4.26 -42.12
N PHE A 171 -14.89 3.16 -41.46
CA PHE A 171 -13.96 2.12 -41.06
C PHE A 171 -14.55 0.74 -41.38
N ASP A 172 -13.71 -0.21 -41.74
CA ASP A 172 -14.09 -1.63 -41.77
C ASP A 172 -13.28 -2.36 -40.71
N ARG A 173 -13.94 -2.76 -39.61
CA ARG A 173 -13.34 -3.50 -38.49
C ARG A 173 -12.01 -2.88 -38.04
N PRO A 174 -12.00 -1.62 -37.56
CA PRO A 174 -10.77 -0.99 -37.13
C PRO A 174 -10.10 -1.81 -36.02
N GLU A 175 -8.80 -2.01 -36.16
CA GLU A 175 -7.94 -2.76 -35.26
C GLU A 175 -6.56 -2.10 -35.21
N GLY A 176 -5.83 -2.28 -34.11
CA GLY A 176 -4.54 -1.66 -33.84
C GLY A 176 -4.08 -1.87 -32.42
#